data_AF-A0AAW5USV2-F1
#
_entry.id   AF-A0AAW5USV2-F1
#
_cell.length_a   1.000
_cell.length_b   1.000
_cell.length_c   1.000
_cell.angle_alpha   90.00
_cell.angle_beta   90.00
_cell.angle_gamma   90.00
#
_symmetry.space_group_name_H-M   'P 1'
#
loop_
_entity.id
_entity.type
_entity.pdbx_description
1 polymer ?
#
loop_
_entity_poly.entity_id
_entity_poly.type
_entity_poly.pdbx_seq_one_letter_code
_entity_poly.pdbx_strand_id
1 'polypeptide(L)'
;MNKEEHMSITKCMIAGLPGSGKSTYIGALWYCLMHPEKVGNIKLVADKMNLADDLTVLNRLSEAYKNMKLIDRNYSNQNETVLINLKEAGSDKKIQVEIPDFLGENFRDFIVFKESELVSKWLKNTDTLVYFMNEVIPPEFEDDHGPEDDEEPLPAKDIAPFTITDISAVAMNIMVLKSLLSKKKFRKVVIVLSWWDENTANGTIPKNPKDYLRDESPALYNFIECYIPNADIIGLSSQGLEYPKENEESYEATKKEIKAKTREGKRSFVEVGDDIIHDLSLPLYLLIKE
;
A
#
# COMPACT_ATOMS: atom_id res chain seq x y z
N MET A 1 -15.67 17.37 38.79
CA MET A 1 -14.30 17.41 38.24
C MET A 1 -14.27 16.40 37.11
N ASN A 2 -14.67 16.85 35.91
CA ASN A 2 -14.79 15.97 34.76
C ASN A 2 -13.38 15.62 34.29
N LYS A 3 -13.01 14.34 34.40
CA LYS A 3 -11.93 13.81 33.57
C LYS A 3 -12.45 13.88 32.14
N GLU A 4 -12.00 14.88 31.40
CA GLU A 4 -11.90 14.73 29.95
C GLU A 4 -10.99 13.53 29.73
N GLU A 5 -11.57 12.36 29.47
CA GLU A 5 -10.86 11.30 28.78
C GLU A 5 -10.45 11.91 27.44
N HIS A 6 -9.21 12.37 27.36
CA HIS A 6 -8.54 12.54 26.08
C HIS A 6 -8.51 11.17 25.42
N MET A 7 -9.57 10.85 24.67
CA MET A 7 -9.61 9.71 23.79
C MET A 7 -8.41 9.81 22.87
N SER A 8 -7.48 8.87 23.01
CA SER A 8 -6.24 8.89 22.23
C SER A 8 -6.56 8.56 20.77
N ILE A 9 -6.16 9.47 19.88
CA ILE A 9 -6.23 9.24 18.43
C ILE A 9 -5.09 8.29 18.08
N THR A 10 -5.40 7.16 17.46
CA THR A 10 -4.35 6.26 16.94
C THR A 10 -3.70 6.92 15.74
N LYS A 11 -2.37 7.06 15.74
CA LYS A 11 -1.64 7.61 14.59
C LYS A 11 -1.05 6.50 13.74
N CYS A 12 -1.38 6.52 12.46
CA CYS A 12 -0.99 5.51 11.49
C CYS A 12 -0.13 6.15 10.40
N MET A 13 1.01 5.51 10.12
CA MET A 13 1.82 5.83 8.96
C MET A 13 1.53 4.83 7.84
N ILE A 14 1.36 5.31 6.61
CA ILE A 14 1.39 4.46 5.41
C ILE A 14 2.75 4.61 4.73
N ALA A 15 3.44 3.49 4.52
CA ALA A 15 4.75 3.45 3.89
C ALA A 15 4.85 2.33 2.85
N GLY A 16 5.92 2.34 2.06
CA GLY A 16 6.19 1.34 1.01
C GLY A 16 7.06 1.92 -0.09
N LEU A 17 7.66 1.06 -0.90
CA LEU A 17 8.54 1.47 -2.01
C LEU A 17 7.80 2.32 -3.07
N PRO A 18 8.50 3.09 -3.91
CA PRO A 18 7.90 3.73 -5.08
C PRO A 18 7.14 2.72 -5.93
N GLY A 19 5.95 3.09 -6.38
CA GLY A 19 5.13 2.22 -7.23
C GLY A 19 4.26 1.20 -6.50
N SER A 20 4.42 1.00 -5.18
CA SER A 20 3.65 0.03 -4.39
C SER A 20 2.15 0.33 -4.22
N GLY A 21 1.57 1.25 -4.99
CA GLY A 21 0.12 1.50 -5.00
C GLY A 21 -0.42 2.45 -3.92
N LYS A 22 0.41 3.03 -3.04
CA LYS A 22 -0.03 3.97 -1.98
C LYS A 22 -0.94 5.09 -2.48
N SER A 23 -0.51 5.84 -3.50
CA SER A 23 -1.27 6.98 -4.03
C SER A 23 -2.61 6.53 -4.63
N THR A 24 -2.62 5.37 -5.27
CA THR A 24 -3.83 4.74 -5.83
C THR A 24 -4.80 4.33 -4.75
N TYR A 25 -4.30 3.72 -3.67
CA TYR A 25 -5.09 3.40 -2.50
C TYR A 25 -5.71 4.65 -1.87
N ILE A 26 -4.93 5.72 -1.69
CA ILE A 26 -5.44 6.97 -1.10
C ILE A 26 -6.53 7.61 -1.96
N GLY A 27 -6.37 7.64 -3.29
CA GLY A 27 -7.42 8.14 -4.18
C GLY A 27 -8.70 7.32 -4.09
N ALA A 28 -8.58 5.99 -4.13
CA ALA A 28 -9.71 5.07 -4.04
C ALA A 28 -10.40 5.12 -2.66
N LEU A 29 -9.62 5.14 -1.57
CA LEU A 29 -10.12 5.28 -0.21
C LEU A 29 -10.86 6.61 -0.03
N TRP A 30 -10.27 7.73 -0.47
CA TRP A 30 -10.92 9.04 -0.36
C TRP A 30 -12.24 9.09 -1.13
N TYR A 31 -12.30 8.50 -2.32
CA TYR A 31 -13.55 8.34 -3.06
C TYR A 31 -14.60 7.58 -2.25
N CYS A 32 -14.23 6.43 -1.66
CA CYS A 32 -15.12 5.60 -0.84
C CYS A 32 -15.63 6.35 0.41
N LEU A 33 -14.74 7.06 1.09
CA LEU A 33 -15.08 7.84 2.29
C LEU A 33 -16.03 9.01 2.00
N MET A 34 -15.98 9.57 0.79
CA MET A 34 -16.90 10.62 0.35
C MET A 34 -18.24 10.07 -0.17
N HIS A 35 -18.31 8.77 -0.48
CA HIS A 35 -19.52 8.08 -0.95
C HIS A 35 -19.80 6.80 -0.15
N PRO A 36 -19.90 6.89 1.19
CA PRO A 36 -20.04 5.70 2.05
C PRO A 36 -21.32 4.92 1.77
N GLU A 37 -22.36 5.55 1.23
CA GLU A 37 -23.62 4.90 0.84
C GLU A 37 -23.46 3.85 -0.26
N LYS A 38 -22.35 3.90 -1.02
CA LYS A 38 -22.03 2.90 -2.04
C LYS A 38 -21.28 1.70 -1.46
N VAL A 39 -20.65 1.86 -0.31
CA VAL A 39 -19.81 0.84 0.31
C VAL A 39 -20.61 0.08 1.36
N GLY A 40 -20.95 -1.17 1.06
CA GLY A 40 -21.66 -2.02 2.00
C GLY A 40 -20.85 -2.25 3.29
N ASN A 41 -21.41 -1.86 4.44
CA ASN A 41 -20.82 -2.06 5.77
C ASN A 41 -19.43 -1.42 5.99
N ILE A 42 -19.22 -0.20 5.45
CA ILE A 42 -17.99 0.56 5.64
C ILE A 42 -17.61 0.67 7.13
N LYS A 43 -16.35 0.36 7.46
CA LYS A 43 -15.85 0.32 8.84
C LYS A 43 -15.37 1.67 9.35
N LEU A 44 -14.73 2.47 8.51
CA LEU A 44 -14.32 3.83 8.86
C LEU A 44 -14.97 4.87 7.97
N VAL A 45 -15.25 6.03 8.55
CA VAL A 45 -15.76 7.21 7.83
C VAL A 45 -14.87 8.41 8.10
N ALA A 46 -14.86 9.36 7.17
CA ALA A 46 -14.14 10.62 7.34
C ALA A 46 -14.68 11.40 8.55
N ASP A 47 -13.79 11.88 9.43
CA ASP A 47 -14.17 12.79 10.52
C ASP A 47 -14.37 14.19 9.94
N LYS A 48 -15.55 14.46 9.38
CA LYS A 48 -15.90 15.71 8.69
C LYS A 48 -15.71 16.97 9.54
N MET A 49 -15.69 16.85 10.86
CA MET A 49 -15.47 17.97 11.79
C MET A 49 -13.98 18.30 11.98
N ASN A 50 -13.08 17.39 11.60
CA ASN A 50 -11.64 17.49 11.81
C ASN A 50 -10.87 17.15 10.52
N LEU A 51 -11.38 17.52 9.34
CA LEU A 51 -10.62 17.36 8.10
C LEU A 51 -9.43 18.32 8.06
N ALA A 52 -8.39 17.97 7.30
CA ALA A 52 -7.30 18.89 7.01
C ALA A 52 -7.81 20.07 6.17
N ASP A 53 -7.20 21.25 6.35
CA ASP A 53 -7.58 22.46 5.61
C ASP A 53 -7.37 22.32 4.10
N ASP A 54 -6.29 21.63 3.70
CA ASP A 54 -5.98 21.34 2.30
C ASP A 54 -6.31 19.90 1.93
N LEU A 55 -7.34 19.74 1.09
CA LEU A 55 -7.79 18.46 0.54
C LEU A 55 -7.48 18.33 -0.96
N THR A 56 -6.69 19.25 -1.53
CA THR A 56 -6.45 19.36 -2.98
C THR A 56 -5.86 18.06 -3.54
N VAL A 57 -4.85 17.51 -2.87
CA VAL A 57 -4.20 16.26 -3.26
C VAL A 57 -5.20 15.09 -3.20
N LEU A 58 -5.96 14.97 -2.11
CA LEU A 58 -6.98 13.92 -1.94
C LEU A 58 -8.06 13.96 -3.02
N ASN A 59 -8.59 15.16 -3.29
CA ASN A 59 -9.62 15.36 -4.31
C ASN A 59 -9.09 15.05 -5.71
N ARG A 60 -7.85 15.47 -6.03
CA ARG A 60 -7.19 15.13 -7.31
C ARG A 60 -7.06 13.62 -7.50
N LEU A 61 -6.57 12.90 -6.48
CA LEU A 61 -6.39 11.44 -6.54
C LEU A 61 -7.72 10.70 -6.65
N SER A 62 -8.73 11.15 -5.91
CA SER A 62 -10.10 10.61 -5.98
C SER A 62 -10.74 10.83 -7.35
N GLU A 63 -10.55 12.00 -7.97
CA GLU A 63 -11.00 12.24 -9.35
C GLU A 63 -10.22 11.38 -10.36
N ALA A 64 -8.92 11.16 -10.19
CA ALA A 64 -8.17 10.23 -11.04
C ALA A 64 -8.73 8.80 -10.94
N TYR A 65 -8.97 8.31 -9.72
CA TYR A 65 -9.61 7.02 -9.48
C TYR A 65 -11.00 6.94 -10.14
N LYS A 66 -11.88 7.91 -9.88
CA LYS A 66 -13.23 7.98 -10.46
C LYS A 66 -13.24 7.96 -11.98
N ASN A 67 -12.25 8.61 -12.61
CA ASN A 67 -12.17 8.76 -14.07
C ASN A 67 -11.31 7.69 -14.75
N MET A 68 -10.88 6.63 -14.04
CA MET A 68 -10.03 5.57 -14.59
C MET A 68 -8.72 6.14 -15.18
N LYS A 69 -8.14 7.13 -14.52
CA LYS A 69 -6.87 7.71 -14.93
C LYS A 69 -5.73 7.12 -14.11
N LEU A 70 -4.61 6.88 -14.77
CA LEU A 70 -3.35 6.65 -14.07
C LEU A 70 -3.03 7.89 -13.24
N ILE A 71 -2.56 7.65 -12.02
CA ILE A 71 -2.14 8.73 -11.14
C ILE A 71 -0.77 9.20 -11.64
N ASP A 72 -0.74 10.42 -12.15
CA ASP A 72 0.50 11.07 -12.57
C ASP A 72 1.37 11.34 -11.34
N ARG A 73 2.57 10.75 -11.34
CA ARG A 73 3.55 10.80 -10.25
C ARG A 73 4.47 12.02 -10.36
N ASN A 74 4.40 12.78 -11.46
CA ASN A 74 5.33 13.88 -11.76
C ASN A 74 4.89 15.26 -11.23
N TYR A 75 3.78 15.35 -10.47
CA TYR A 75 3.11 16.62 -10.15
C TYR A 75 3.12 17.06 -8.67
N SER A 76 4.00 16.51 -7.84
CA SER A 76 4.17 16.99 -6.45
C SER A 76 5.58 17.50 -6.23
N ASN A 77 5.69 18.61 -5.49
CA ASN A 77 6.96 18.96 -4.86
C ASN A 77 7.47 17.75 -4.07
N GLN A 78 8.77 17.48 -4.14
CA GLN A 78 9.42 16.52 -3.26
C GLN A 78 9.00 16.86 -1.82
N ASN A 79 8.33 15.92 -1.13
CA ASN A 79 7.85 16.00 0.27
C ASN A 79 6.39 16.43 0.55
N GLU A 80 5.43 16.25 -0.36
CA GLU A 80 4.01 16.30 0.02
C GLU A 80 3.66 15.20 1.05
N THR A 81 3.05 15.60 2.17
CA THR A 81 2.50 14.69 3.19
C THR A 81 0.98 14.79 3.14
N VAL A 82 0.31 13.63 3.06
CA VAL A 82 -1.16 13.58 3.08
C VAL A 82 -1.63 13.17 4.46
N LEU A 83 -2.63 13.89 4.99
CA LEU A 83 -3.25 13.61 6.29
C LEU A 83 -4.74 13.35 6.11
N ILE A 84 -5.26 12.28 6.74
CA ILE A 84 -6.68 11.97 6.77
C ILE A 84 -7.10 11.60 8.19
N ASN A 85 -8.09 12.30 8.73
CA ASN A 85 -8.68 11.97 10.03
C ASN A 85 -9.96 11.14 9.82
N LEU A 86 -10.00 9.95 10.41
CA LEU A 86 -11.08 8.99 10.30
C LEU A 86 -11.61 8.60 11.68
N LYS A 87 -12.84 8.10 11.69
CA LYS A 87 -13.46 7.48 12.86
C LYS A 87 -14.17 6.19 12.48
N GLU A 88 -14.26 5.26 13.42
CA GLU A 88 -15.04 4.04 13.25
C GLU A 88 -16.53 4.37 13.07
N ALA A 89 -17.19 3.67 12.16
CA ALA A 89 -18.61 3.82 11.93
C ALA A 89 -19.39 3.34 13.18
N GLY A 90 -20.12 4.26 13.81
CA GLY A 90 -20.94 3.95 15.00
C GLY A 90 -20.17 3.91 16.32
N SER A 91 -18.89 4.28 16.34
CA SER A 91 -18.10 4.43 17.56
C SER A 91 -17.31 5.74 17.54
N ASP A 92 -16.77 6.10 18.71
CA ASP A 92 -15.94 7.28 18.87
C ASP A 92 -14.44 6.99 18.64
N LYS A 93 -14.04 5.74 18.35
CA LYS A 93 -12.63 5.39 18.07
C LYS A 93 -12.14 6.15 16.83
N LYS A 94 -10.99 6.83 16.96
CA LYS A 94 -10.40 7.66 15.91
C LYS A 94 -9.03 7.15 15.47
N ILE A 95 -8.75 7.33 14.18
CA ILE A 95 -7.45 7.08 13.57
C ILE A 95 -7.06 8.26 12.68
N GLN A 96 -5.85 8.76 12.86
CA GLN A 96 -5.22 9.75 12.01
C GLN A 96 -4.22 9.03 11.12
N VAL A 97 -4.41 9.15 9.82
CA VAL A 97 -3.58 8.53 8.80
C VAL A 97 -2.67 9.58 8.20
N GLU A 98 -1.37 9.32 8.24
CA GLU A 98 -0.34 10.12 7.63
C GLU A 98 0.37 9.28 6.56
N ILE A 99 0.51 9.81 5.36
CA ILE A 99 1.33 9.21 4.30
C ILE A 99 2.54 10.12 4.10
N PRO A 100 3.62 9.91 4.88
CA PRO A 100 4.87 10.61 4.64
C PRO A 100 5.49 10.13 3.33
N ASP A 101 6.20 11.02 2.64
CA ASP A 101 6.87 10.69 1.38
C ASP A 101 5.91 10.02 0.40
N PHE A 102 4.86 10.76 0.02
CA PHE A 102 3.71 10.23 -0.72
C PHE A 102 4.10 9.45 -1.99
N LEU A 103 5.22 9.82 -2.64
CA LEU A 103 5.78 9.13 -3.81
C LEU A 103 6.67 7.93 -3.45
N GLY A 104 7.29 7.93 -2.28
CA GLY A 104 8.18 6.87 -1.78
C GLY A 104 9.66 7.04 -2.13
N GLU A 105 10.06 8.20 -2.66
CA GLU A 105 11.42 8.45 -3.16
C GLU A 105 12.45 8.46 -2.02
N ASN A 106 12.15 9.15 -0.93
CA ASN A 106 13.02 9.21 0.25
C ASN A 106 13.17 7.84 0.93
N PHE A 107 12.21 6.92 0.74
CA PHE A 107 12.34 5.56 1.25
C PHE A 107 13.51 4.78 0.66
N ARG A 108 13.85 5.02 -0.61
CA ARG A 108 15.05 4.44 -1.24
C ARG A 108 16.31 5.04 -0.63
N ASP A 109 16.31 6.34 -0.41
CA ASP A 109 17.44 7.09 0.14
C ASP A 109 17.78 6.68 1.60
N PHE A 110 16.82 6.19 2.39
CA PHE A 110 17.13 5.65 3.74
C PHE A 110 18.14 4.51 3.74
N ILE A 111 18.17 3.70 2.68
CA ILE A 111 19.11 2.59 2.57
C ILE A 111 20.52 3.12 2.30
N VAL A 112 20.64 4.17 1.49
CA VAL A 112 21.92 4.76 1.09
C VAL A 112 22.53 5.61 2.20
N PHE A 113 21.75 6.51 2.81
CA PHE A 113 22.29 7.57 3.67
C PHE A 113 22.28 7.23 5.17
N LYS A 114 21.83 6.03 5.55
CA LYS A 114 21.82 5.46 6.92
C LYS A 114 21.10 6.25 8.02
N GLU A 115 20.68 7.48 7.83
CA GLU A 115 19.81 8.20 8.76
C GLU A 115 19.25 9.43 8.06
N SER A 116 17.95 9.69 8.20
CA SER A 116 17.38 10.98 7.83
C SER A 116 16.46 11.44 8.94
N GLU A 117 16.70 12.67 9.39
CA GLU A 117 15.90 13.34 10.42
C GLU A 117 14.40 13.33 10.08
N LEU A 118 14.07 13.29 8.78
CA LEU A 118 12.69 13.20 8.29
C LEU A 118 12.01 11.91 8.76
N VAL A 119 12.66 10.75 8.65
CA VAL A 119 12.07 9.49 9.14
C VAL A 119 11.93 9.49 10.65
N SER A 120 12.93 10.02 11.37
CA SER A 120 12.83 10.12 12.82
C SER A 120 11.64 11.00 13.24
N LYS A 121 11.37 12.07 12.48
CA LYS A 121 10.19 12.93 12.69
C LYS A 121 8.89 12.20 12.42
N TRP A 122 8.77 11.46 11.30
CA TRP A 122 7.58 10.67 10.98
C TRP A 122 7.31 9.59 12.03
N LEU A 123 8.34 8.87 12.46
CA LEU A 123 8.21 7.78 13.43
C LEU A 123 7.89 8.24 14.86
N LYS A 124 8.34 9.45 15.25
CA LYS A 124 8.11 9.99 16.60
C LYS A 124 6.62 10.05 16.94
N ASN A 125 5.79 10.39 15.97
CA ASN A 125 4.34 10.57 16.15
C ASN A 125 3.51 9.41 15.58
N THR A 126 4.11 8.25 15.30
CA THR A 126 3.40 7.10 14.72
C THR A 126 3.20 6.00 15.75
N ASP A 127 2.00 5.44 15.85
CA ASP A 127 1.68 4.29 16.72
C ASP A 127 1.62 2.97 15.93
N THR A 128 1.16 3.05 14.68
CA THR A 128 0.80 1.91 13.83
C THR A 128 1.29 2.10 12.41
N LEU A 129 1.44 1.00 11.67
CA LEU A 129 1.99 1.01 10.30
C LEU A 129 1.09 0.23 9.35
N VAL A 130 0.81 0.81 8.17
CA VAL A 130 0.41 0.04 7.00
C VAL A 130 1.56 0.08 5.99
N TYR A 131 2.06 -1.09 5.59
CA TYR A 131 3.18 -1.19 4.67
C TYR A 131 2.76 -1.84 3.34
N PHE A 132 2.91 -1.10 2.24
CA PHE A 132 2.51 -1.51 0.90
C PHE A 132 3.66 -2.12 0.11
N MET A 133 3.41 -3.28 -0.49
CA MET A 133 4.30 -4.01 -1.39
C MET A 133 3.49 -4.51 -2.61
N ASN A 134 4.08 -4.47 -3.81
CA ASN A 134 3.50 -5.04 -5.04
C ASN A 134 4.40 -6.16 -5.58
N GLU A 135 5.71 -5.91 -5.62
CA GLU A 135 6.71 -6.88 -6.10
C GLU A 135 7.26 -7.70 -4.93
N VAL A 136 6.72 -8.91 -4.77
CA VAL A 136 7.13 -9.85 -3.71
C VAL A 136 7.82 -11.10 -4.25
N ILE A 137 7.75 -11.36 -5.56
CA ILE A 137 8.44 -12.48 -6.19
C ILE A 137 9.92 -12.09 -6.35
N PRO A 138 10.86 -12.86 -5.78
CA PRO A 138 12.29 -12.64 -6.01
C PRO A 138 12.63 -12.77 -7.50
N PRO A 139 13.59 -11.99 -8.04
CA PRO A 139 14.06 -12.20 -9.40
C PRO A 139 14.73 -13.57 -9.52
N GLU A 140 14.60 -14.18 -10.69
CA GLU A 140 15.37 -15.37 -11.07
C GLU A 140 16.83 -14.96 -11.31
N PHE A 141 17.77 -15.78 -10.87
CA PHE A 141 19.18 -15.64 -11.20
C PHE A 141 19.48 -16.35 -12.52
N GLU A 142 20.46 -15.87 -13.28
CA GLU A 142 20.92 -16.57 -14.50
C GLU A 142 21.31 -18.04 -14.19
N ASP A 143 21.90 -18.28 -13.01
CA ASP A 143 22.27 -19.61 -12.52
C ASP A 143 21.06 -20.55 -12.26
N ASP A 144 19.84 -20.02 -12.14
CA ASP A 144 18.61 -20.81 -11.93
C ASP A 144 18.15 -21.53 -13.20
N HIS A 145 18.65 -21.12 -14.38
CA HIS A 145 18.30 -21.71 -15.67
C HIS A 145 19.15 -22.96 -16.04
N GLY A 146 20.04 -23.41 -15.15
CA GLY A 146 20.97 -24.52 -15.39
C GLY A 146 22.18 -24.10 -16.23
N PRO A 147 23.20 -24.97 -16.39
CA PRO A 147 24.34 -24.63 -17.21
C PRO A 147 23.91 -24.45 -18.67
N GLU A 148 24.04 -23.23 -19.19
CA GLU A 148 24.05 -23.03 -20.64
C GLU A 148 25.33 -23.69 -21.19
N ASP A 149 25.21 -24.50 -22.25
CA ASP A 149 26.33 -25.12 -22.98
C ASP A 149 27.10 -24.04 -23.79
N ASP A 150 27.49 -22.96 -23.13
CA ASP A 150 28.23 -21.87 -23.74
C ASP A 150 29.73 -22.18 -23.62
N GLU A 151 30.27 -22.87 -24.64
CA GLU A 151 31.71 -23.06 -24.84
C GLU A 151 32.45 -21.74 -25.17
N GLU A 152 31.73 -20.62 -25.31
CA GLU A 152 32.33 -19.31 -25.58
C GLU A 152 32.80 -18.64 -24.27
N PRO A 153 34.08 -18.22 -24.19
CA PRO A 153 34.54 -17.46 -23.04
C PRO A 153 33.74 -16.17 -22.93
N LEU A 154 33.02 -16.02 -21.82
CA LEU A 154 32.28 -14.80 -21.50
C LEU A 154 33.19 -13.58 -21.74
N PRO A 155 32.77 -12.62 -22.59
CA PRO A 155 33.59 -11.43 -22.82
C PRO A 155 33.85 -10.75 -21.48
N ALA A 156 35.04 -10.16 -21.31
CA ALA A 156 35.35 -9.36 -20.15
C ALA A 156 34.36 -8.18 -20.09
N LYS A 157 33.23 -8.37 -19.40
CA LYS A 157 32.24 -7.32 -19.17
C LYS A 157 32.89 -6.32 -18.21
N ASP A 158 32.94 -5.06 -18.61
CA ASP A 158 33.07 -3.96 -17.65
C ASP A 158 31.91 -4.11 -16.67
N ILE A 159 32.21 -4.56 -15.46
CA ILE A 159 31.21 -4.74 -14.40
C ILE A 159 30.81 -3.34 -13.94
N ALA A 160 29.61 -2.91 -14.33
CA ALA A 160 29.06 -1.64 -13.85
C ALA A 160 29.05 -1.64 -12.31
N PRO A 161 29.41 -0.52 -11.66
CA PRO A 161 29.35 -0.43 -10.21
C PRO A 161 27.93 -0.71 -9.71
N PHE A 162 27.81 -1.54 -8.67
CA PHE A 162 26.52 -1.85 -8.06
C PHE A 162 25.88 -0.59 -7.47
N THR A 163 24.62 -0.37 -7.79
CA THR A 163 23.80 0.76 -7.37
C THR A 163 22.54 0.28 -6.64
N ILE A 164 21.86 1.19 -5.95
CA ILE A 164 20.62 0.83 -5.22
C ILE A 164 19.50 0.33 -6.14
N THR A 165 19.50 0.76 -7.40
CA THR A 165 18.53 0.30 -8.41
C THR A 165 18.73 -1.16 -8.81
N ASP A 166 19.89 -1.74 -8.48
CA ASP A 166 20.19 -3.15 -8.73
C ASP A 166 19.69 -4.07 -7.60
N ILE A 167 19.22 -3.50 -6.48
CA ILE A 167 18.65 -4.29 -5.37
C ILE A 167 17.22 -4.70 -5.74
N SER A 168 16.88 -5.97 -5.58
CA SER A 168 15.51 -6.45 -5.81
C SER A 168 14.50 -5.79 -4.87
N ALA A 169 13.26 -5.62 -5.33
CA ALA A 169 12.18 -5.04 -4.52
C ALA A 169 11.96 -5.83 -3.21
N VAL A 170 12.07 -7.17 -3.25
CA VAL A 170 11.98 -8.04 -2.08
C VAL A 170 13.04 -7.69 -1.03
N ALA A 171 14.31 -7.58 -1.46
CA ALA A 171 15.40 -7.21 -0.56
C ALA A 171 15.23 -5.79 -0.02
N MET A 172 14.83 -4.84 -0.88
CA MET A 172 14.54 -3.46 -0.45
C MET A 172 13.42 -3.39 0.59
N ASN A 173 12.33 -4.15 0.41
CA ASN A 173 11.23 -4.23 1.37
C ASN A 173 11.71 -4.71 2.75
N ILE A 174 12.53 -5.77 2.80
CA ILE A 174 13.15 -6.26 4.04
C ILE A 174 14.00 -5.17 4.68
N MET A 175 14.85 -4.50 3.90
CA MET A 175 15.76 -3.46 4.40
C MET A 175 15.00 -2.26 4.98
N VAL A 176 13.97 -1.77 4.27
CA VAL A 176 13.13 -0.67 4.75
C VAL A 176 12.37 -1.07 6.02
N LEU A 177 11.69 -2.21 6.03
CA LEU A 177 10.98 -2.70 7.21
C LEU A 177 11.91 -2.85 8.40
N LYS A 178 13.08 -3.48 8.22
CA LYS A 178 14.10 -3.61 9.27
C LYS A 178 14.55 -2.25 9.82
N SER A 179 14.73 -1.26 8.95
CA SER A 179 15.10 0.11 9.33
C SER A 179 14.01 0.83 10.13
N LEU A 180 12.73 0.64 9.76
CA LEU A 180 11.60 1.20 10.51
C LEU A 180 11.46 0.53 11.89
N LEU A 181 11.55 -0.80 11.94
CA LEU A 181 11.40 -1.59 13.17
C LEU A 181 12.55 -1.36 14.16
N SER A 182 13.76 -1.08 13.69
CA SER A 182 14.89 -0.76 14.58
C SER A 182 14.73 0.58 15.29
N LYS A 183 13.94 1.49 14.72
CA LYS A 183 13.69 2.85 15.24
C LYS A 183 12.38 2.97 16.02
N LYS A 184 11.38 2.13 15.72
CA LYS A 184 10.06 2.19 16.33
C LYS A 184 9.46 0.81 16.53
N LYS A 185 8.99 0.56 17.73
CA LYS A 185 8.06 -0.55 18.00
C LYS A 185 6.64 -0.08 17.69
N PHE A 186 6.08 -0.55 16.58
CA PHE A 186 4.68 -0.30 16.24
C PHE A 186 3.76 -1.17 17.11
N ARG A 187 2.62 -0.62 17.52
CA ARG A 187 1.59 -1.35 18.27
C ARG A 187 0.95 -2.43 17.40
N LYS A 188 0.67 -2.11 16.14
CA LYS A 188 0.09 -3.00 15.15
C LYS A 188 0.59 -2.63 13.76
N VAL A 189 0.76 -3.64 12.91
CA VAL A 189 1.23 -3.50 11.54
C VAL A 189 0.28 -4.26 10.61
N VAL A 190 -0.08 -3.64 9.49
CA VAL A 190 -0.78 -4.32 8.40
C VAL A 190 0.14 -4.32 7.18
N ILE A 191 0.39 -5.50 6.65
CA ILE A 191 1.14 -5.71 5.41
C ILE A 191 0.13 -5.82 4.28
N VAL A 192 0.28 -4.96 3.28
CA VAL A 192 -0.59 -4.90 2.11
C VAL A 192 0.15 -5.40 0.89
N LEU A 193 -0.33 -6.52 0.34
CA LEU A 193 0.03 -7.01 -0.99
C LEU A 193 -0.90 -6.33 -1.99
N SER A 194 -0.42 -5.24 -2.56
CA SER A 194 -1.12 -4.45 -3.57
C SER A 194 -1.12 -5.14 -4.93
N TRP A 195 -1.94 -4.65 -5.86
CA TRP A 195 -2.15 -5.23 -7.20
C TRP A 195 -2.77 -6.63 -7.13
N TRP A 196 -3.61 -6.83 -6.13
CA TRP A 196 -4.18 -8.13 -5.82
C TRP A 196 -5.15 -8.66 -6.88
N ASP A 197 -5.64 -7.79 -7.74
CA ASP A 197 -6.44 -8.12 -8.92
C ASP A 197 -5.74 -9.06 -9.90
N GLU A 198 -4.43 -8.93 -10.07
CA GLU A 198 -3.62 -9.83 -10.91
C GLU A 198 -3.60 -11.27 -10.38
N ASN A 199 -3.72 -11.43 -9.05
CA ASN A 199 -3.64 -12.72 -8.38
C ASN A 199 -5.00 -13.41 -8.19
N THR A 200 -6.11 -12.69 -8.38
CA THR A 200 -7.46 -13.12 -7.99
C THR A 200 -8.49 -13.05 -9.11
N ALA A 201 -8.02 -12.90 -10.36
CA ALA A 201 -8.88 -12.63 -11.51
C ALA A 201 -9.87 -11.49 -11.21
N ASN A 202 -9.32 -10.33 -10.81
CA ASN A 202 -10.08 -9.14 -10.43
C ASN A 202 -11.07 -9.35 -9.28
N GLY A 203 -10.68 -10.14 -8.27
CA GLY A 203 -11.46 -10.40 -7.06
C GLY A 203 -12.59 -11.42 -7.26
N THR A 204 -12.46 -12.34 -8.22
CA THR A 204 -13.43 -13.41 -8.45
C THR A 204 -12.98 -14.77 -7.93
N ILE A 205 -11.67 -14.99 -7.85
CA ILE A 205 -11.06 -16.22 -7.34
C ILE A 205 -10.27 -15.84 -6.09
N PRO A 206 -10.77 -16.17 -4.89
CA PRO A 206 -10.04 -15.93 -3.66
C PRO A 206 -8.68 -16.62 -3.65
N LYS A 207 -7.69 -15.94 -3.11
CA LYS A 207 -6.34 -16.45 -2.88
C LYS A 207 -5.86 -15.88 -1.56
N ASN A 208 -5.55 -16.76 -0.61
CA ASN A 208 -5.08 -16.34 0.71
C ASN A 208 -3.76 -15.54 0.61
N PRO A 209 -3.73 -14.25 1.00
CA PRO A 209 -2.54 -13.41 0.86
C PRO A 209 -1.34 -13.88 1.68
N LYS A 210 -1.60 -14.49 2.85
CA LYS A 210 -0.55 -15.03 3.72
C LYS A 210 0.08 -16.28 3.10
N ASP A 211 -0.73 -17.18 2.57
CA ASP A 211 -0.24 -18.37 1.88
C ASP A 211 0.53 -18.00 0.60
N TYR A 212 -0.01 -17.08 -0.20
CA TYR A 212 0.69 -16.56 -1.38
C TYR A 212 2.06 -16.00 -1.05
N LEU A 213 2.18 -15.14 -0.02
CA LEU A 213 3.48 -14.58 0.36
C LEU A 213 4.44 -15.65 0.86
N ARG A 214 3.95 -16.65 1.61
CA ARG A 214 4.76 -17.77 2.08
C ARG A 214 5.32 -18.58 0.92
N ASP A 215 4.49 -18.84 -0.09
CA ASP A 215 4.83 -19.75 -1.18
C ASP A 215 5.71 -19.05 -2.24
N GLU A 216 5.39 -17.80 -2.60
CA GLU A 216 6.13 -17.04 -3.62
C GLU A 216 7.37 -16.29 -3.07
N SER A 217 7.37 -15.95 -1.77
CA SER A 217 8.47 -15.20 -1.15
C SER A 217 8.81 -15.69 0.26
N PRO A 218 9.26 -16.94 0.43
CA PRO A 218 9.48 -17.53 1.76
C PRO A 218 10.40 -16.70 2.65
N ALA A 219 11.43 -16.06 2.09
CA ALA A 219 12.36 -15.23 2.85
C ALA A 219 11.69 -13.96 3.41
N LEU A 220 10.89 -13.26 2.60
CA LEU A 220 10.15 -12.07 3.02
C LEU A 220 9.04 -12.44 4.02
N TYR A 221 8.31 -13.53 3.76
CA TYR A 221 7.33 -14.10 4.68
C TYR A 221 7.95 -14.40 6.05
N ASN A 222 9.05 -15.16 6.08
CA ASN A 222 9.73 -15.53 7.31
C ASN A 222 10.27 -14.32 8.06
N PHE A 223 10.76 -13.30 7.33
CA PHE A 223 11.17 -12.05 7.94
C PHE A 223 9.99 -11.36 8.65
N ILE A 224 8.84 -11.23 7.98
CA ILE A 224 7.64 -10.61 8.57
C ILE A 224 7.16 -11.39 9.79
N GLU A 225 7.00 -12.72 9.70
CA GLU A 225 6.51 -13.53 10.82
C GLU A 225 7.48 -13.49 12.02
N CYS A 226 8.79 -13.42 11.78
CA CYS A 226 9.79 -13.38 12.84
C CYS A 226 9.87 -12.01 13.54
N TYR A 227 9.86 -10.93 12.78
CA TYR A 227 10.08 -9.58 13.32
C TYR A 227 8.78 -8.80 13.59
N ILE A 228 7.66 -9.26 13.04
CA ILE A 228 6.33 -8.65 13.16
C ILE A 228 5.26 -9.76 13.31
N PRO A 229 5.32 -10.62 14.34
CA PRO A 229 4.50 -11.83 14.44
C PRO A 229 2.97 -11.59 14.51
N ASN A 230 2.55 -10.36 14.82
CA ASN A 230 1.13 -9.97 14.88
C ASN A 230 0.73 -9.10 13.68
N ALA A 231 1.46 -9.16 12.57
CA ALA A 231 1.09 -8.47 11.35
C ALA A 231 -0.12 -9.13 10.69
N ASP A 232 -1.12 -8.34 10.34
CA ASP A 232 -2.15 -8.79 9.41
C ASP A 232 -1.57 -8.69 7.98
N ILE A 233 -1.56 -9.79 7.22
CA ILE A 233 -1.15 -9.81 5.81
C ILE A 233 -2.42 -9.90 4.95
N ILE A 234 -2.63 -8.88 4.11
CA ILE A 234 -3.85 -8.74 3.32
C ILE A 234 -3.53 -8.47 1.85
N GLY A 235 -4.42 -8.90 0.98
CA GLY A 235 -4.42 -8.56 -0.44
C GLY A 235 -5.24 -7.31 -0.66
N LEU A 236 -4.80 -6.39 -1.53
CA LEU A 236 -5.55 -5.18 -1.83
C LEU A 236 -5.49 -4.83 -3.32
N SER A 237 -6.66 -4.72 -3.92
CA SER A 237 -6.81 -4.08 -5.23
C SER A 237 -7.50 -2.73 -5.07
N SER A 238 -6.71 -1.66 -5.23
CA SER A 238 -7.23 -0.30 -5.17
C SER A 238 -8.02 0.04 -6.43
N GLN A 239 -7.57 -0.43 -7.59
CA GLN A 239 -8.19 -0.11 -8.88
C GLN A 239 -9.32 -1.08 -9.25
N GLY A 240 -9.24 -2.31 -8.74
CA GLY A 240 -10.11 -3.44 -9.05
C GLY A 240 -9.64 -4.28 -10.24
N LEU A 241 -8.83 -3.69 -11.12
CA LEU A 241 -8.27 -4.27 -12.34
C LEU A 241 -7.27 -3.28 -12.98
N GLU A 242 -6.39 -3.79 -13.84
CA GLU A 242 -5.47 -2.99 -14.65
C GLU A 242 -6.19 -2.17 -15.72
N TYR A 243 -5.78 -0.91 -15.90
CA TYR A 243 -6.39 -0.03 -16.92
C TYR A 243 -5.65 -0.14 -18.26
N PRO A 244 -6.31 -0.60 -19.33
CA PRO A 244 -5.74 -0.54 -20.68
C PRO A 244 -5.53 0.92 -21.11
N LYS A 245 -4.63 1.12 -22.08
CA LYS A 245 -4.44 2.44 -22.71
C LYS A 245 -5.67 2.83 -23.55
N GLU A 246 -5.92 4.12 -23.71
CA GLU A 246 -7.11 4.63 -24.44
C GLU A 246 -7.18 4.17 -25.90
N ASN A 247 -6.05 3.81 -26.50
CA ASN A 247 -5.96 3.32 -27.88
C ASN A 247 -6.11 1.79 -28.00
N GLU A 248 -6.26 1.05 -26.91
CA GLU A 248 -6.45 -0.40 -26.91
C GLU A 248 -7.93 -0.76 -27.08
N GLU A 249 -8.22 -1.84 -27.82
CA GLU A 249 -9.59 -2.27 -28.13
C GLU A 249 -10.42 -2.60 -26.87
N SER A 250 -9.76 -3.03 -25.80
CA SER A 250 -10.38 -3.38 -24.52
C SER A 250 -10.86 -2.16 -23.72
N TYR A 251 -10.37 -0.94 -24.03
CA TYR A 251 -10.56 0.25 -23.19
C TYR A 251 -12.02 0.58 -22.88
N GLU A 252 -12.89 0.63 -23.89
CA GLU A 252 -14.29 0.99 -23.68
C GLU A 252 -15.07 -0.10 -22.92
N ALA A 253 -14.73 -1.38 -23.12
CA ALA A 253 -15.30 -2.48 -22.35
C ALA A 253 -14.90 -2.38 -20.87
N THR A 254 -13.61 -2.20 -20.61
CA THR A 254 -13.05 -2.05 -19.26
C THR A 254 -13.63 -0.84 -18.54
N LYS A 255 -13.75 0.29 -19.22
CA LYS A 255 -14.35 1.52 -18.69
C LYS A 255 -15.82 1.33 -18.31
N LYS A 256 -16.58 0.56 -19.10
CA LYS A 256 -17.97 0.23 -18.78
C LYS A 256 -18.06 -0.65 -17.54
N GLU A 257 -17.20 -1.67 -17.43
CA GLU A 257 -17.11 -2.55 -16.26
C GLU A 257 -16.75 -1.77 -14.99
N ILE A 258 -15.69 -0.96 -15.04
CA ILE A 258 -15.25 -0.12 -13.92
C ILE A 258 -16.35 0.81 -13.46
N LYS A 259 -17.08 1.44 -14.38
CA LYS A 259 -18.21 2.32 -14.02
C LYS A 259 -19.33 1.54 -13.33
N ALA A 260 -19.65 0.33 -13.79
CA ALA A 260 -20.64 -0.53 -13.15
C ALA A 260 -20.19 -0.92 -11.73
N LYS A 261 -19.00 -1.50 -11.60
CA LYS A 261 -18.41 -1.89 -10.31
C LYS A 261 -18.28 -0.70 -9.34
N THR A 262 -17.94 0.50 -9.83
CA THR A 262 -17.87 1.71 -8.99
C THR A 262 -19.24 2.12 -8.46
N ARG A 263 -20.30 2.00 -9.26
CA ARG A 263 -21.68 2.32 -8.83
C ARG A 263 -22.19 1.32 -7.80
N GLU A 264 -21.81 0.07 -7.93
CA GLU A 264 -22.15 -1.02 -7.01
C GLU A 264 -21.27 -1.06 -5.75
N GLY A 265 -20.23 -0.22 -5.69
CA GLY A 265 -19.26 -0.23 -4.59
C GLY A 265 -18.38 -1.47 -4.55
N LYS A 266 -18.27 -2.21 -5.66
CA LYS A 266 -17.52 -3.48 -5.78
C LYS A 266 -16.26 -3.38 -6.64
N ARG A 267 -15.83 -2.17 -6.96
CA ARG A 267 -14.64 -1.95 -7.79
C ARG A 267 -13.38 -2.37 -7.06
N SER A 268 -13.07 -1.68 -5.97
CA SER A 268 -11.92 -1.97 -5.15
C SER A 268 -12.28 -3.04 -4.13
N PHE A 269 -11.28 -3.80 -3.70
CA PHE A 269 -11.47 -4.82 -2.70
C PHE A 269 -10.20 -5.06 -1.89
N VAL A 270 -10.41 -5.66 -0.72
CA VAL A 270 -9.41 -6.12 0.21
C VAL A 270 -9.71 -7.59 0.47
N GLU A 271 -8.69 -8.43 0.38
CA GLU A 271 -8.79 -9.84 0.70
C GLU A 271 -8.09 -10.13 2.02
N VAL A 272 -8.81 -10.79 2.93
CA VAL A 272 -8.32 -11.17 4.26
C VAL A 272 -8.60 -12.64 4.47
N GLY A 273 -7.56 -13.47 4.55
CA GLY A 273 -7.74 -14.91 4.45
C GLY A 273 -8.34 -15.25 3.08
N ASP A 274 -9.47 -15.93 3.07
CA ASP A 274 -10.21 -16.30 1.83
C ASP A 274 -11.43 -15.40 1.56
N ASP A 275 -11.58 -14.31 2.33
CA ASP A 275 -12.72 -13.40 2.24
C ASP A 275 -12.38 -12.14 1.43
N ILE A 276 -13.08 -11.94 0.31
CA ILE A 276 -13.01 -10.72 -0.49
C ILE A 276 -14.04 -9.70 0.01
N ILE A 277 -13.54 -8.55 0.46
CA ILE A 277 -14.32 -7.50 1.12
C ILE A 277 -14.18 -6.20 0.33
N HIS A 278 -15.30 -5.58 -0.03
CA HIS A 278 -15.34 -4.34 -0.78
C HIS A 278 -15.32 -3.08 0.10
N ASP A 279 -14.43 -3.04 1.10
CA ASP A 279 -14.23 -1.88 1.98
C ASP A 279 -12.75 -1.53 2.09
N LEU A 280 -12.35 -0.46 1.40
CA LEU A 280 -10.97 0.02 1.42
C LEU A 280 -10.56 0.65 2.75
N SER A 281 -11.47 0.90 3.69
CA SER A 281 -11.10 1.35 5.04
C SER A 281 -10.60 0.20 5.93
N LEU A 282 -10.79 -1.05 5.50
CA LEU A 282 -10.44 -2.24 6.28
C LEU A 282 -8.97 -2.31 6.73
N PRO A 283 -7.95 -1.99 5.90
CA PRO A 283 -6.55 -2.01 6.34
C PRO A 283 -6.30 -1.10 7.55
N LEU A 284 -6.99 0.04 7.60
CA LEU A 284 -6.88 1.01 8.69
C LEU A 284 -7.74 0.61 9.89
N TYR A 285 -8.90 0.00 9.62
CA TYR A 285 -9.75 -0.54 10.67
C TYR A 285 -9.06 -1.64 11.48
N LEU A 286 -8.33 -2.53 10.80
CA LEU A 286 -7.55 -3.59 11.45
C LEU A 286 -6.58 -3.03 12.51
N LEU A 287 -6.04 -1.83 12.32
CA LEU A 287 -5.11 -1.20 13.28
C LEU A 287 -5.75 -0.78 14.61
N ILE A 288 -7.06 -0.48 14.61
CA ILE A 288 -7.80 -0.04 15.80
C ILE A 288 -8.76 -1.09 16.35
N LYS A 289 -9.00 -2.16 15.58
CA LYS A 289 -9.72 -3.35 16.03
C LYS A 289 -8.88 -4.09 17.07
N GLU A 290 -9.51 -4.39 18.21
CA GLU A 290 -8.95 -5.20 19.30
C GLU A 290 -8.87 -6.68 18.90
#